data_AF-A0A967BD80-F1
#
_entry.id   AF-A0A967BD80-F1
#
_cell.length_a   1.000
_cell.length_b   1.000
_cell.length_c   1.000
_cell.angle_alpha   90.00
_cell.angle_beta   90.00
_cell.angle_gamma   90.00
#
_symmetry.space_group_name_H-M   'P 1'
#
loop_
_entity.id
_entity.type
_entity.pdbx_description
1 polymer ?
#
loop_
_entity_poly.entity_id
_entity_poly.type
_entity_poly.pdbx_seq_one_letter_code
_entity_poly.pdbx_strand_id
1 'polypeptide(L)'
;MEDDRIYGVQRLLADYVRSPSLRHIRDPLYLRKLAREIVKTVDRGNSIWTKWDGQREVLLREALRCWVPTSDLRDALNLLPGPKLTNTDVEQRRLQMEEDENEFAFEEQQEFCLDIYKREREQGTELAAIVGLIEQELIELEERERLHREQERLAREQKLLGGADIGWTQLAGSKCWYCRINGRTFRLEPAPNKRWHLSRVNSVDDSSKADVLGTYGGRADASKALKDLAYMPEPRW
;
A
#
# COMPACT_ATOMS: atom_id res chain seq x y z
N MET A 1 -9.63 -7.25 9.14
CA MET A 1 -11.00 -7.67 8.79
C MET A 1 -11.79 -7.96 10.06
N GLU A 2 -13.13 -7.89 10.07
CA GLU A 2 -13.91 -8.24 11.27
C GLU A 2 -13.71 -9.73 11.53
N ASP A 3 -12.87 -10.04 12.52
CA ASP A 3 -12.47 -11.38 12.95
C ASP A 3 -13.67 -12.36 12.89
N ASP A 4 -13.57 -13.48 12.18
CA ASP A 4 -14.64 -14.49 12.08
C ASP A 4 -15.16 -14.94 13.46
N ARG A 5 -14.31 -14.81 14.49
CA ARG A 5 -14.69 -14.98 15.91
C ARG A 5 -15.68 -13.90 16.36
N ILE A 6 -15.40 -12.64 16.03
CA ILE A 6 -16.28 -11.50 16.31
C ILE A 6 -17.61 -11.70 15.58
N TYR A 7 -17.62 -12.08 14.30
CA TYR A 7 -18.87 -12.36 13.58
C TYR A 7 -19.66 -13.53 14.19
N GLY A 8 -18.97 -14.62 14.54
CA GLY A 8 -19.58 -15.78 15.20
C GLY A 8 -20.19 -15.44 16.56
N VAL A 9 -19.50 -14.62 17.36
CA VAL A 9 -20.00 -14.11 18.64
C VAL A 9 -21.17 -13.14 18.43
N GLN A 10 -21.08 -12.22 17.48
CA GLN A 10 -22.16 -11.29 17.13
C GLN A 10 -23.43 -12.04 16.72
N ARG A 11 -23.31 -13.10 15.90
CA ARG A 11 -24.46 -13.95 15.50
C ARG A 11 -25.11 -14.62 16.71
N LEU A 12 -24.32 -15.22 17.60
CA LEU A 12 -24.83 -15.89 18.79
C LEU A 12 -25.53 -14.91 19.76
N LEU A 13 -24.98 -13.71 19.91
CA LEU A 13 -25.60 -12.64 20.70
C LEU A 13 -26.89 -12.15 20.06
N ALA A 14 -26.91 -11.97 18.73
CA ALA A 14 -28.10 -11.56 18.00
C ALA A 14 -29.23 -12.60 18.10
N ASP A 15 -28.91 -13.89 17.94
CA ASP A 15 -29.86 -14.99 18.08
C ASP A 15 -30.42 -15.10 19.51
N TYR A 16 -29.57 -14.88 20.51
CA TYR A 16 -29.98 -14.84 21.91
C TYR A 16 -30.96 -13.71 22.18
N VAL A 17 -30.66 -12.48 21.73
CA VAL A 17 -31.53 -11.31 21.96
C VAL A 17 -32.81 -11.34 21.12
N ARG A 18 -32.79 -12.00 19.95
CA ARG A 18 -33.94 -12.11 19.03
C ARG A 18 -35.04 -13.05 19.53
N SER A 19 -34.77 -13.87 20.54
CA SER A 19 -35.75 -14.81 21.07
C SER A 19 -36.95 -14.05 21.70
N PRO A 20 -38.21 -14.39 21.34
CA PRO A 20 -39.40 -13.61 21.73
C PRO A 20 -39.64 -13.49 23.23
N SER A 21 -39.00 -14.33 24.05
CA SER A 21 -39.27 -14.43 25.49
C SER A 21 -38.19 -13.73 26.33
N LEU A 22 -38.31 -12.44 26.64
CA LEU A 22 -37.28 -11.70 27.42
C LEU A 22 -36.87 -12.31 28.78
N ARG A 23 -37.59 -13.33 29.28
CA ARG A 23 -37.24 -14.11 30.48
C ARG A 23 -35.89 -14.84 30.36
N HIS A 24 -35.53 -15.37 29.19
CA HIS A 24 -34.30 -16.15 29.04
C HIS A 24 -33.03 -15.28 29.16
N ILE A 25 -33.13 -13.96 28.95
CA ILE A 25 -32.02 -13.00 29.04
C ILE A 25 -31.50 -12.86 30.48
N ARG A 26 -32.36 -13.07 31.47
CA ARG A 26 -32.00 -12.98 32.90
C ARG A 26 -31.94 -14.34 33.59
N ASP A 27 -32.21 -15.42 32.86
CA ASP A 27 -32.19 -16.78 33.40
C ASP A 27 -30.73 -17.29 33.46
N PRO A 28 -30.21 -17.61 34.66
CA PRO A 28 -28.84 -18.09 34.84
C PRO A 28 -28.49 -19.32 34.01
N LEU A 29 -29.45 -20.21 33.72
CA LEU A 29 -29.21 -21.43 32.94
C LEU A 29 -29.01 -21.14 31.46
N TYR A 30 -29.78 -20.22 30.90
CA TYR A 30 -29.66 -19.79 29.50
C TYR A 30 -28.42 -18.93 29.28
N LEU A 31 -28.06 -18.06 30.24
CA LEU A 31 -26.80 -17.33 30.21
C LEU A 31 -25.60 -18.27 30.23
N ARG A 32 -25.62 -19.31 31.07
CA ARG A 32 -24.56 -20.32 31.12
C ARG A 32 -24.46 -21.13 29.83
N LYS A 33 -25.61 -21.40 29.18
CA LYS A 33 -25.65 -22.08 27.87
C LYS A 33 -25.03 -21.21 26.77
N LEU A 34 -25.44 -19.94 26.69
CA LEU A 34 -24.88 -18.98 25.74
C LEU A 34 -23.37 -18.80 25.93
N ALA A 35 -22.93 -18.61 27.18
CA ALA A 35 -21.50 -18.50 27.50
C ALA A 35 -20.72 -19.72 27.04
N ARG A 36 -21.27 -20.94 27.21
CA ARG A 36 -20.64 -22.17 26.72
C ARG A 36 -20.58 -22.25 25.20
N GLU A 37 -21.59 -21.73 24.50
CA GLU A 37 -21.62 -21.70 23.02
C GLU A 37 -20.67 -20.65 22.45
N ILE A 38 -20.56 -19.48 23.09
CA ILE A 38 -19.56 -18.46 22.78
C ILE A 38 -18.15 -19.04 22.95
N VAL A 39 -17.85 -19.61 24.13
CA VAL A 39 -16.54 -20.21 24.40
C VAL A 39 -16.22 -21.32 23.40
N LYS A 40 -17.18 -22.20 23.07
CA LYS A 40 -16.98 -23.23 22.03
C LYS A 40 -16.72 -22.67 20.63
N THR A 41 -17.32 -21.54 20.28
CA THR A 41 -17.17 -20.92 18.96
C THR A 41 -15.81 -20.25 18.84
N VAL A 42 -15.36 -19.62 19.92
CA VAL A 42 -14.01 -19.07 20.05
C VAL A 42 -12.95 -20.19 20.09
N ASP A 43 -13.18 -21.25 20.87
CA ASP A 43 -12.24 -22.37 21.06
C ASP A 43 -12.17 -23.32 19.86
N ARG A 44 -13.25 -23.48 19.07
CA ARG A 44 -13.18 -24.23 17.81
C ARG A 44 -12.28 -23.54 16.79
N GLY A 45 -12.10 -22.22 16.89
CA GLY A 45 -11.04 -21.50 16.18
C GLY A 45 -9.64 -21.94 16.61
N ASN A 46 -9.42 -22.27 17.89
CA ASN A 46 -8.08 -22.50 18.47
C ASN A 46 -7.35 -23.78 18.00
N SER A 47 -7.98 -24.73 17.29
CA SER A 47 -7.29 -25.97 16.91
C SER A 47 -6.23 -25.79 15.82
N ILE A 48 -6.37 -24.80 14.94
CA ILE A 48 -5.37 -24.49 13.91
C ILE A 48 -4.32 -23.53 14.52
N TRP A 49 -4.76 -22.61 15.36
CA TRP A 49 -3.91 -21.58 15.97
C TRP A 49 -2.95 -22.10 17.05
N THR A 50 -3.22 -23.25 17.67
CA THR A 50 -2.26 -23.88 18.59
C THR A 50 -1.02 -24.44 17.89
N LYS A 51 -1.03 -24.59 16.55
CA LYS A 51 0.16 -24.99 15.78
C LYS A 51 1.12 -23.83 15.49
N TRP A 52 0.64 -22.61 15.68
CA TRP A 52 1.28 -21.36 15.31
C TRP A 52 1.51 -20.55 16.58
N ASP A 53 2.58 -20.88 17.31
CA ASP A 53 3.01 -20.11 18.48
C ASP A 53 4.50 -19.72 18.38
N GLY A 54 4.83 -18.57 18.99
CA GLY A 54 6.19 -18.10 19.17
C GLY A 54 6.96 -17.89 17.86
N GLN A 55 8.08 -18.60 17.71
CA GLN A 55 9.07 -18.41 16.64
C GLN A 55 8.52 -18.74 15.23
N ARG A 56 7.51 -19.61 15.13
CA ARG A 56 6.92 -19.98 13.83
C ARG A 56 6.15 -18.82 13.19
N GLU A 57 5.45 -18.04 14.01
CA GLU A 57 4.76 -16.85 13.53
C GLU A 57 5.75 -15.75 13.12
N VAL A 58 6.85 -15.60 13.85
CA VAL A 58 7.90 -14.63 13.51
C VAL A 58 8.51 -14.96 12.14
N LEU A 59 8.95 -16.20 11.93
CA LEU A 59 9.54 -16.61 10.66
C LEU A 59 8.54 -16.51 9.50
N LEU A 60 7.27 -16.88 9.72
CA LEU A 60 6.25 -16.75 8.68
C LEU A 60 5.97 -15.27 8.35
N ARG A 61 5.96 -14.39 9.36
CA ARG A 61 5.78 -12.94 9.18
C ARG A 61 6.89 -12.35 8.32
N GLU A 62 8.14 -12.62 8.67
CA GLU A 62 9.32 -12.16 7.88
C GLU A 62 9.25 -12.67 6.42
N ALA A 63 8.68 -13.86 6.21
CA ALA A 63 8.52 -14.44 4.89
C ALA A 63 7.31 -13.90 4.09
N LEU A 64 6.41 -13.07 4.66
CA LEU A 64 5.18 -12.63 3.96
C LEU A 64 5.46 -11.82 2.69
N ARG A 65 6.51 -10.99 2.73
CA ARG A 65 6.92 -10.13 1.61
C ARG A 65 7.83 -10.85 0.62
N CYS A 66 8.29 -12.06 0.95
CA CYS A 66 9.28 -12.81 0.19
C CYS A 66 8.63 -13.90 -0.67
N TRP A 67 9.04 -14.03 -1.94
CA TRP A 67 8.67 -15.20 -2.74
C TRP A 67 9.61 -16.37 -2.45
N VAL A 68 9.12 -17.30 -1.62
CA VAL A 68 9.82 -18.53 -1.25
C VAL A 68 8.90 -19.74 -1.45
N PRO A 69 9.41 -20.91 -1.87
CA PRO A 69 8.57 -22.09 -2.03
C PRO A 69 7.91 -22.52 -0.71
N THR A 70 6.59 -22.70 -0.73
CA THR A 70 5.81 -23.13 0.46
C THR A 70 6.34 -24.42 1.08
N SER A 71 6.82 -25.36 0.27
CA SER A 71 7.40 -26.62 0.76
C SER A 71 8.63 -26.41 1.61
N ASP A 72 9.53 -25.53 1.18
CA ASP A 72 10.77 -25.23 1.90
C ASP A 72 10.47 -24.42 3.17
N LEU A 73 9.51 -23.48 3.09
CA LEU A 73 9.02 -22.75 4.24
C LEU A 73 8.39 -23.67 5.29
N ARG A 74 7.59 -24.64 4.87
CA ARG A 74 7.05 -25.68 5.77
C ARG A 74 8.18 -26.46 6.44
N ASP A 75 9.19 -26.87 5.67
CA ASP A 75 10.28 -27.67 6.21
C ASP A 75 11.10 -26.88 7.24
N ALA A 76 11.37 -25.60 6.99
CA ALA A 76 12.00 -24.71 7.97
C ALA A 76 11.15 -24.51 9.24
N LEU A 77 9.84 -24.26 9.09
CA LEU A 77 8.93 -24.08 10.22
C LEU A 77 8.80 -25.36 11.08
N ASN A 78 8.92 -26.53 10.46
CA ASN A 78 8.88 -27.82 11.16
C ASN A 78 10.16 -28.15 11.95
N LEU A 79 11.26 -27.42 11.73
CA LEU A 79 12.45 -27.49 12.59
C LEU A 79 12.22 -26.81 13.94
N LEU A 80 11.29 -25.85 14.00
CA LEU A 80 10.90 -25.16 15.22
C LEU A 80 9.96 -26.02 16.07
N PRO A 81 9.95 -25.86 17.41
CA PRO A 81 9.10 -26.63 18.30
C PRO A 81 7.61 -26.44 17.96
N GLY A 82 6.84 -27.53 18.05
CA GLY A 82 5.38 -27.50 17.89
C GLY A 82 4.84 -28.64 17.02
N PRO A 83 3.51 -28.71 16.82
CA PRO A 83 2.87 -29.72 15.98
C PRO A 83 3.38 -29.70 14.53
N LYS A 84 3.42 -30.85 13.87
CA LYS A 84 3.86 -30.92 12.46
C LYS A 84 2.89 -30.15 11.55
N LEU A 85 3.41 -29.22 10.77
CA LEU A 85 2.70 -28.41 9.79
C LEU A 85 2.69 -29.11 8.42
N THR A 86 1.57 -29.01 7.72
CA THR A 86 1.40 -29.38 6.31
C THR A 86 1.54 -28.16 5.40
N ASN A 87 1.71 -28.35 4.08
CA ASN A 87 1.74 -27.22 3.14
C ASN A 87 0.46 -26.39 3.22
N THR A 88 -0.70 -27.05 3.33
CA THR A 88 -1.99 -26.38 3.48
C THR A 88 -2.07 -25.57 4.77
N ASP A 89 -1.53 -26.07 5.89
CA ASP A 89 -1.47 -25.27 7.13
C ASP A 89 -0.70 -23.96 6.91
N VAL A 90 0.45 -24.03 6.20
CA VAL A 90 1.31 -22.86 5.92
C VAL A 90 0.64 -21.89 4.96
N GLU A 91 0.06 -22.37 3.86
CA GLU A 91 -0.64 -21.51 2.87
C GLU A 91 -1.82 -20.78 3.49
N GLN A 92 -2.65 -21.49 4.25
CA GLN A 92 -3.80 -20.87 4.91
C GLN A 92 -3.35 -19.85 5.96
N ARG A 93 -2.30 -20.13 6.73
CA ARG A 93 -1.76 -19.16 7.69
C ARG A 93 -1.18 -17.94 7.00
N ARG A 94 -0.45 -18.14 5.90
CA ARG A 94 0.16 -17.06 5.12
C ARG A 94 -0.91 -16.14 4.56
N LEU A 95 -1.92 -16.69 3.87
CA LEU A 95 -3.05 -15.91 3.34
C LEU A 95 -3.76 -15.11 4.42
N GLN A 96 -4.00 -15.70 5.59
CA GLN A 96 -4.63 -14.99 6.70
C GLN A 96 -3.74 -13.85 7.24
N MET A 97 -2.43 -14.09 7.40
CA MET A 97 -1.49 -13.05 7.85
C MET A 97 -1.35 -11.93 6.83
N GLU A 98 -1.32 -12.25 5.53
CA GLU A 98 -1.33 -11.26 4.46
C GLU A 98 -2.57 -10.34 4.57
N GLU A 99 -3.72 -10.93 4.90
CA GLU A 99 -4.98 -10.21 5.08
C GLU A 99 -5.03 -9.38 6.37
N ASP A 100 -4.49 -9.90 7.47
CA ASP A 100 -4.49 -9.25 8.78
C ASP A 100 -3.49 -8.08 8.84
N GLU A 101 -2.28 -8.28 8.31
CA GLU A 101 -1.19 -7.30 8.36
C GLU A 101 -1.19 -6.38 7.12
N ASN A 102 -1.97 -6.72 6.08
CA ASN A 102 -2.00 -6.03 4.79
C ASN A 102 -0.58 -5.95 4.16
N GLU A 103 0.21 -7.00 4.38
CA GLU A 103 1.54 -7.19 3.82
C GLU A 103 1.52 -8.40 2.89
N PHE A 104 2.00 -8.26 1.67
CA PHE A 104 2.00 -9.33 0.69
C PHE A 104 3.18 -9.16 -0.27
N ALA A 105 3.65 -10.28 -0.82
CA ALA A 105 4.68 -10.27 -1.84
C ALA A 105 4.11 -9.75 -3.17
N PHE A 106 4.71 -8.70 -3.72
CA PHE A 106 4.32 -8.17 -5.02
C PHE A 106 4.76 -9.11 -6.14
N GLU A 107 3.88 -9.36 -7.12
CA GLU A 107 4.17 -10.26 -8.25
C GLU A 107 5.41 -9.80 -9.05
N GLU A 108 5.60 -8.49 -9.18
CA GLU A 108 6.74 -7.85 -9.85
C GLU A 108 8.10 -8.21 -9.21
N GLN A 109 8.10 -8.58 -7.93
CA GLN A 109 9.30 -8.93 -7.16
C GLN A 109 9.58 -10.44 -7.13
N GLN A 110 8.74 -11.25 -7.81
CA GLN A 110 8.84 -12.70 -7.77
C GLN A 110 10.17 -13.24 -8.31
N GLU A 111 10.57 -12.79 -9.51
CA GLU A 111 11.81 -13.23 -10.13
C GLU A 111 13.03 -12.86 -9.27
N PHE A 112 13.04 -11.63 -8.76
CA PHE A 112 14.08 -11.13 -7.86
C PHE A 112 14.26 -11.98 -6.60
N CYS A 113 13.15 -12.25 -5.90
CA CYS A 113 13.16 -13.07 -4.69
C CYS A 113 13.59 -14.51 -4.98
N LEU A 114 13.07 -15.11 -6.07
CA LEU A 114 13.39 -16.49 -6.44
C LEU A 114 14.86 -16.65 -6.86
N ASP A 115 15.46 -15.64 -7.46
CA ASP A 115 16.87 -15.67 -7.85
C ASP A 115 17.80 -15.64 -6.64
N ILE A 116 17.51 -14.78 -5.66
CA ILE A 116 18.22 -14.78 -4.37
C ILE A 116 18.01 -16.14 -3.68
N TYR A 117 16.76 -16.61 -3.62
CA TYR A 117 16.43 -17.90 -3.02
C TYR A 117 17.25 -19.05 -3.62
N LYS A 118 17.26 -19.21 -4.95
CA LYS A 118 18.00 -20.28 -5.63
C LYS A 118 19.50 -20.19 -5.35
N ARG A 119 20.08 -18.98 -5.48
CA ARG A 119 21.51 -18.75 -5.27
C ARG A 119 21.94 -19.12 -3.86
N GLU A 120 21.21 -18.69 -2.85
CA GLU A 120 21.54 -18.97 -1.45
C GLU A 120 21.24 -20.43 -1.08
N ARG A 121 20.23 -21.04 -1.70
CA ARG A 121 19.90 -22.45 -1.48
C ARG A 121 21.00 -23.38 -1.98
N GLU A 122 21.62 -23.06 -3.12
CA GLU A 122 22.77 -23.78 -3.66
C GLU A 122 24.01 -23.69 -2.76
N GLN A 123 24.15 -22.58 -2.03
CA GLN A 123 25.22 -22.38 -1.05
C GLN A 123 24.98 -23.09 0.29
N GLY A 124 23.78 -23.65 0.48
CA GLY A 124 23.41 -24.35 1.71
C GLY A 124 22.99 -23.41 2.85
N THR A 125 22.64 -22.16 2.54
CA THR A 125 22.16 -21.19 3.53
C THR A 125 20.81 -21.63 4.12
N GLU A 126 20.61 -21.40 5.41
CA GLU A 126 19.35 -21.70 6.09
C GLU A 126 18.23 -20.76 5.64
N LEU A 127 17.00 -21.27 5.54
CA LEU A 127 15.88 -20.51 4.96
C LEU A 127 15.60 -19.19 5.69
N ALA A 128 15.69 -19.17 7.02
CA ALA A 128 15.48 -17.95 7.81
C ALA A 128 16.48 -16.85 7.42
N ALA A 129 17.74 -17.21 7.17
CA ALA A 129 18.75 -16.27 6.71
C ALA A 129 18.48 -15.82 5.26
N ILE A 130 17.99 -16.70 4.40
CA ILE A 130 17.59 -16.34 3.03
C ILE A 130 16.44 -15.34 3.05
N VAL A 131 15.41 -15.57 3.88
CA VAL A 131 14.26 -14.67 4.05
C VAL A 131 14.73 -13.29 4.50
N GLY A 132 15.58 -13.22 5.55
CA GLY A 132 16.12 -11.94 6.03
C GLY A 132 16.96 -11.20 4.96
N LEU A 133 17.72 -11.93 4.14
CA LEU A 133 18.47 -11.34 3.03
C LEU A 133 17.55 -10.75 1.96
N ILE A 134 16.51 -11.49 1.56
CA ILE A 134 15.53 -11.03 0.56
C ILE A 134 14.82 -9.77 1.08
N GLU A 135 14.38 -9.78 2.34
CA GLU A 135 13.70 -8.63 2.94
C GLU A 135 14.59 -7.38 2.94
N GLN A 136 15.86 -7.51 3.34
CA GLN A 136 16.79 -6.40 3.34
C GLN A 136 16.99 -5.82 1.92
N GLU A 137 17.20 -6.68 0.93
CA GLU A 137 17.41 -6.26 -0.46
C GLU A 137 16.15 -5.60 -1.07
N LEU A 138 14.96 -6.07 -0.70
CA LEU A 138 13.70 -5.43 -1.10
C LEU A 138 13.56 -4.02 -0.51
N ILE A 139 13.90 -3.85 0.77
CA ILE A 139 13.91 -2.53 1.43
C ILE A 139 14.88 -1.59 0.71
N GLU A 140 16.10 -2.05 0.41
CA GLU A 140 17.09 -1.25 -0.31
C GLU A 140 16.62 -0.88 -1.72
N LEU A 141 15.95 -1.78 -2.43
CA LEU A 141 15.39 -1.52 -3.76
C LEU A 141 14.30 -0.44 -3.69
N GLU A 142 13.36 -0.55 -2.76
CA GLU A 142 12.30 0.43 -2.54
C GLU A 142 12.85 1.82 -2.20
N GLU A 143 13.91 1.87 -1.38
CA GLU A 143 14.61 3.11 -1.04
C GLU A 143 15.30 3.72 -2.25
N ARG A 144 16.02 2.93 -3.06
CA ARG A 144 16.67 3.40 -4.29
C ARG A 144 15.66 3.97 -5.28
N GLU A 145 14.52 3.30 -5.48
CA GLU A 145 13.46 3.80 -6.35
C GLU A 145 12.81 5.07 -5.81
N ARG A 146 12.62 5.17 -4.49
CA ARG A 146 12.12 6.38 -3.85
C ARG A 146 13.09 7.54 -4.06
N LEU A 147 14.37 7.33 -3.81
CA LEU A 147 15.43 8.32 -4.00
C LEU A 147 15.54 8.74 -5.47
N HIS A 148 15.47 7.79 -6.41
CA HIS A 148 15.51 8.08 -7.84
C HIS A 148 14.32 8.95 -8.26
N ARG A 149 13.09 8.59 -7.84
CA ARG A 149 11.89 9.40 -8.10
C ARG A 149 11.99 10.80 -7.50
N GLU A 150 12.58 10.92 -6.32
CA GLU A 150 12.82 12.22 -5.69
C GLU A 150 13.87 13.05 -6.43
N GLN A 151 14.98 12.43 -6.85
CA GLN A 151 16.00 13.08 -7.67
C GLN A 151 15.45 13.55 -9.00
N GLU A 152 14.63 12.74 -9.68
CA GLU A 152 13.94 13.16 -10.90
C GLU A 152 13.00 14.34 -10.65
N ARG A 153 12.25 14.34 -9.54
CA ARG A 153 11.39 15.46 -9.15
C ARG A 153 12.23 16.72 -8.95
N LEU A 154 13.28 16.65 -8.12
CA LEU A 154 14.18 17.77 -7.84
C LEU A 154 14.86 18.29 -9.11
N ALA A 155 15.29 17.41 -10.02
CA ALA A 155 15.90 17.80 -11.28
C ALA A 155 14.91 18.54 -12.20
N ARG A 156 13.63 18.14 -12.22
CA ARG A 156 12.58 18.87 -12.97
C ARG A 156 12.29 20.22 -12.32
N GLU A 157 12.20 20.29 -11.00
CA GLU A 157 12.01 21.54 -10.27
C GLU A 157 13.18 22.51 -10.48
N GLN A 158 14.42 22.05 -10.38
CA GLN A 158 15.62 22.86 -10.64
C GLN A 158 15.67 23.37 -12.08
N LYS A 159 15.29 22.54 -13.07
CA LYS A 159 15.19 22.98 -14.47
C LYS A 159 14.17 24.10 -14.65
N LEU A 160 13.00 23.97 -14.01
CA LEU A 160 11.96 25.01 -14.05
C LEU A 160 12.44 26.32 -13.39
N LEU A 161 13.04 26.24 -12.21
CA LEU A 161 13.56 27.39 -11.46
C LEU A 161 14.74 28.05 -12.18
N GLY A 162 15.58 27.26 -12.86
CA GLY A 162 16.67 27.71 -13.72
C GLY A 162 16.20 28.39 -15.01
N GLY A 163 14.90 28.43 -15.29
CA GLY A 163 14.33 29.11 -16.45
C GLY A 163 14.48 28.35 -17.76
N ALA A 164 14.75 27.04 -17.71
CA ALA A 164 14.75 26.20 -18.90
C ALA A 164 13.31 25.87 -19.34
N ASP A 165 13.09 25.73 -20.64
CA ASP A 165 11.82 25.24 -21.17
C ASP A 165 11.59 23.79 -20.71
N ILE A 166 10.45 23.55 -20.06
CA ILE A 166 10.09 22.28 -19.45
C ILE A 166 8.58 22.10 -19.44
N GLY A 167 8.14 20.85 -19.61
CA GLY A 167 6.73 20.48 -19.47
C GLY A 167 6.19 20.69 -18.06
N TRP A 168 4.91 20.33 -17.88
CA TRP A 168 4.22 20.48 -16.60
C TRP A 168 4.97 19.82 -15.44
N THR A 169 5.43 20.65 -14.52
CA THR A 169 6.15 20.29 -13.30
C THR A 169 5.38 20.88 -12.12
N GLN A 170 5.07 20.05 -11.13
CA GLN A 170 4.48 20.50 -9.88
C GLN A 170 5.62 20.73 -8.89
N LEU A 171 5.65 21.90 -8.26
CA LEU A 171 6.60 22.17 -7.18
C LEU A 171 6.15 21.49 -5.89
N ALA A 172 7.09 20.99 -5.10
CA ALA A 172 6.83 20.46 -3.77
C ALA A 172 5.97 21.43 -2.92
N GLY A 173 4.84 20.94 -2.42
CA GLY A 173 3.89 21.72 -1.60
C GLY A 173 2.92 22.62 -2.36
N SER A 174 3.15 22.88 -3.66
CA SER A 174 2.22 23.67 -4.49
C SER A 174 1.09 22.78 -5.02
N LYS A 175 -0.13 23.30 -5.03
CA LYS A 175 -1.28 22.68 -5.73
C LYS A 175 -1.30 23.04 -7.23
N CYS A 176 -0.42 23.94 -7.64
CA CYS A 176 -0.32 24.45 -9.00
C CYS A 176 0.69 23.65 -9.82
N TRP A 177 0.42 23.56 -11.12
CA TRP A 177 1.38 23.03 -12.09
C TRP A 177 2.01 24.19 -12.83
N TYR A 178 3.30 24.09 -13.11
CA TYR A 178 4.05 25.09 -13.83
C TYR A 178 4.66 24.49 -15.08
N CYS A 179 4.70 25.24 -16.18
CA CYS A 179 5.49 24.86 -17.34
C CYS A 179 6.15 26.10 -17.93
N ARG A 180 7.22 25.87 -18.69
CA ARG A 180 7.90 26.94 -19.41
C ARG A 180 8.06 26.54 -20.87
N ILE A 181 7.57 27.39 -21.76
CA ILE A 181 7.59 27.15 -23.21
C ILE A 181 7.93 28.46 -23.90
N ASN A 182 8.93 28.43 -24.78
CA ASN A 182 9.40 29.60 -25.52
C ASN A 182 9.82 30.74 -24.56
N GLY A 183 10.50 30.39 -23.46
CA GLY A 183 10.98 31.34 -22.46
C GLY A 183 9.89 31.95 -21.57
N ARG A 184 8.63 31.56 -21.73
CA ARG A 184 7.48 32.08 -20.96
C ARG A 184 6.98 31.05 -19.96
N THR A 185 6.67 31.50 -18.75
CA THR A 185 6.20 30.63 -17.66
C THR A 185 4.68 30.69 -17.56
N PHE A 186 4.05 29.52 -17.46
CA PHE A 186 2.61 29.35 -17.31
C PHE A 186 2.31 28.57 -16.04
N ARG A 187 1.21 28.93 -15.39
CA ARG A 187 0.69 28.30 -14.17
C ARG A 187 -0.69 27.72 -14.44
N LEU A 188 -0.92 26.50 -14.00
CA LEU A 188 -2.23 25.87 -13.92
C LEU A 188 -2.62 25.70 -12.45
N GLU A 189 -3.70 26.36 -12.05
CA GLU A 189 -4.25 26.27 -10.70
C GLU A 189 -5.63 25.59 -10.72
N PRO A 190 -5.96 24.78 -9.70
CA PRO A 190 -7.25 24.12 -9.62
C PRO A 190 -8.36 25.13 -9.33
N ALA A 191 -9.39 25.15 -10.17
CA ALA A 191 -10.59 25.97 -10.03
C ALA A 191 -11.67 25.25 -9.21
N PRO A 192 -12.62 25.97 -8.57
CA PRO A 192 -13.72 25.37 -7.80
C PRO A 192 -14.59 24.38 -8.61
N ASN A 193 -14.66 24.56 -9.93
CA ASN A 193 -15.53 23.81 -10.84
C ASN A 193 -14.90 22.50 -11.37
N LYS A 194 -13.92 21.91 -10.66
CA LYS A 194 -13.10 20.78 -11.14
C LYS A 194 -12.40 21.03 -12.48
N ARG A 195 -12.19 22.29 -12.82
CA ARG A 195 -11.45 22.76 -14.00
C ARG A 195 -10.13 23.37 -13.56
N TRP A 196 -9.30 23.76 -14.51
CA TRP A 196 -7.99 24.37 -14.26
C TRP A 196 -7.95 25.77 -14.87
N HIS A 197 -7.55 26.77 -14.09
CA HIS A 197 -7.25 28.11 -14.60
C HIS A 197 -5.81 28.13 -15.10
N LEU A 198 -5.61 28.53 -16.36
CA LEU A 198 -4.31 28.76 -16.95
C LEU A 198 -4.01 30.24 -16.88
N SER A 199 -2.87 30.58 -16.29
CA SER A 199 -2.39 31.96 -16.20
C SER A 199 -0.95 32.05 -16.68
N ARG A 200 -0.55 33.21 -17.20
CA ARG A 200 0.88 33.51 -17.45
C ARG A 200 1.46 34.17 -16.21
N VAL A 201 2.63 33.70 -15.77
CA VAL A 201 3.33 34.22 -14.58
C VAL A 201 4.74 34.64 -14.93
N ASN A 202 5.23 35.69 -14.25
CA ASN A 202 6.61 36.16 -14.42
C ASN A 202 7.59 35.41 -13.51
N SER A 203 7.11 34.86 -12.40
CA SER A 203 7.89 34.08 -11.43
C SER A 203 7.13 32.82 -11.03
N VAL A 204 7.86 31.79 -10.63
CA VAL A 204 7.31 30.53 -10.15
C VAL A 204 6.95 30.69 -8.66
N ASP A 205 5.85 31.39 -8.40
CA ASP A 205 5.31 31.59 -7.05
C ASP A 205 3.78 31.50 -7.07
N ASP A 206 3.23 30.76 -6.10
CA ASP A 206 1.80 30.57 -5.89
C ASP A 206 1.11 31.89 -5.53
N SER A 207 1.84 32.85 -4.92
CA SER A 207 1.28 34.15 -4.51
C SER A 207 1.21 35.19 -5.64
N SER A 208 1.87 34.92 -6.77
CA SER A 208 1.94 35.88 -7.88
C SER A 208 0.56 36.09 -8.51
N LYS A 209 0.13 37.36 -8.59
CA LYS A 209 -1.06 37.75 -9.35
C LYS A 209 -0.77 37.53 -10.82
N ALA A 210 -1.66 36.80 -11.48
CA ALA A 210 -1.47 36.34 -12.84
C ALA A 210 -2.79 36.50 -13.60
N ASP A 211 -2.73 37.05 -14.80
CA ASP A 211 -3.92 37.17 -15.65
C ASP A 211 -4.31 35.79 -16.16
N VAL A 212 -5.56 35.41 -15.88
CA VAL A 212 -6.13 34.14 -16.30
C VAL A 212 -6.36 34.21 -17.81
N LEU A 213 -5.59 33.43 -18.56
CA LEU A 213 -5.70 33.30 -20.01
C LEU A 213 -6.93 32.45 -20.39
N GLY A 214 -7.31 31.48 -19.56
CA GLY A 214 -8.46 30.63 -19.83
C GLY A 214 -8.69 29.52 -18.81
N THR A 215 -9.78 28.77 -18.99
CA THR A 215 -10.13 27.62 -18.15
C THR A 215 -10.18 26.34 -18.95
N TYR A 216 -9.58 25.26 -18.44
CA TYR A 216 -9.41 23.98 -19.16
C TYR A 216 -9.91 22.79 -18.33
N GLY A 217 -10.27 21.70 -19.01
CA GLY A 217 -10.70 20.45 -18.36
C GLY A 217 -9.55 19.73 -17.66
N GLY A 218 -8.33 19.82 -18.20
CA GLY A 218 -7.13 19.24 -17.61
C GLY A 218 -5.84 19.70 -18.27
N ARG A 219 -4.72 19.13 -17.82
CA ARG A 219 -3.36 19.44 -18.33
C ARG A 219 -3.24 19.24 -19.84
N ALA A 220 -3.86 18.19 -20.38
CA ALA A 220 -3.81 17.90 -21.82
C ALA A 220 -4.47 19.00 -22.67
N ASP A 221 -5.60 19.54 -22.22
CA ASP A 221 -6.31 20.63 -22.92
C ASP A 221 -5.52 21.94 -22.84
N ALA A 222 -4.96 22.24 -21.66
CA ALA A 222 -4.08 23.39 -21.49
C ALA A 222 -2.82 23.29 -22.36
N SER A 223 -2.19 22.11 -22.45
CA SER A 223 -1.04 21.88 -23.34
C SER A 223 -1.36 22.14 -24.81
N LYS A 224 -2.58 21.81 -25.27
CA LYS A 224 -3.01 22.10 -26.65
C LYS A 224 -3.08 23.62 -26.89
N ALA A 225 -3.70 24.35 -25.98
CA ALA A 225 -3.79 25.81 -26.08
C ALA A 225 -2.42 26.50 -26.00
N LEU A 226 -1.49 25.96 -25.20
CA LEU A 226 -0.14 26.50 -25.07
C LEU A 226 0.69 26.41 -26.35
N LYS A 227 0.40 25.45 -27.25
CA LYS A 227 1.11 25.36 -28.55
C LYS A 227 0.95 26.63 -29.38
N ASP A 228 -0.19 27.32 -29.25
CA ASP A 228 -0.45 28.56 -29.97
C ASP A 228 -0.12 29.77 -29.08
N LEU A 229 -0.57 29.77 -27.82
CA LEU A 229 -0.40 30.89 -26.88
C LEU A 229 1.07 31.20 -26.53
N ALA A 230 1.97 30.21 -26.58
CA ALA A 230 3.38 30.41 -26.29
C ALA A 230 4.11 31.22 -27.38
N TYR A 231 3.61 31.21 -28.62
CA TYR A 231 4.24 31.89 -29.75
C TYR A 231 3.51 33.18 -30.18
N MET A 232 2.31 33.43 -29.66
CA MET A 232 1.61 34.68 -29.95
C MET A 232 2.36 35.90 -29.36
N PRO A 233 2.45 37.02 -30.10
CA PRO A 233 3.01 38.25 -29.59
C PRO A 233 2.19 38.73 -28.37
N GLU A 234 2.86 39.39 -27.43
CA GLU A 234 2.17 39.88 -26.24
C GLU A 234 1.09 40.89 -26.64
N PRO A 235 -0.13 40.79 -26.08
CA PRO A 235 -1.10 41.87 -26.24
C PRO A 235 -0.47 43.13 -25.65
N ARG A 236 -0.19 44.11 -26.51
CA ARG A 236 0.21 45.45 -26.10
C ARG A 236 -1.00 46.10 -25.46
N TRP A 237 -1.03 46.14 -24.13
CA TRP A 237 -1.89 47.04 -23.38
C TRP A 237 -1.13 48.32 -23.06
#